data_AF-A0AA88YJI2-F1
#
_entry.id   AF-A0AA88YJI2-F1
#
_cell.length_a   1.000
_cell.length_b   1.000
_cell.length_c   1.000
_cell.angle_alpha   90.00
_cell.angle_beta   90.00
_cell.angle_gamma   90.00
#
_symmetry.space_group_name_H-M   'P 1'
#
loop_
_entity.id
_entity.type
_entity.pdbx_description
1 polymer ?
#
loop_
_entity_poly.entity_id
_entity_poly.type
_entity_poly.pdbx_seq_one_letter_code
_entity_poly.pdbx_strand_id
1 'polypeptide(L)'
;MNDVGEYLEDIIEKCGGFGRFQFVLVIILFAAKISVTWTMLMMSFAGAEPDWWCVEKDGGNETFNSCTSMDNSTCQRFRFDTSMSTVLSEWNLVCDQKSITSSITTIQMGGVLVGGLVVGQMADFLGRKPTLFFSLFLISAANIAAYVSVSWEMFAVLRFVMGISCGVILTVYLVWTYEFLTVSKRAIVVGVPSWTLFAAIFALVAWLLHDWKYLHLATAISAAPLY
;
A
#
# COMPACT_ATOMS: atom_id res chain seq x y z
N MET A 1 -5.23 27.62 -26.85
CA MET A 1 -4.96 26.39 -26.06
C MET A 1 -4.89 25.13 -26.92
N ASN A 2 -5.41 25.12 -28.16
CA ASN A 2 -5.32 23.94 -29.06
C ASN A 2 -3.92 23.75 -29.68
N ASP A 3 -3.17 24.82 -29.94
CA ASP A 3 -1.84 24.74 -30.59
C ASP A 3 -0.79 23.92 -29.84
N VAL A 4 -0.73 24.03 -28.51
CA VAL A 4 0.36 23.40 -27.73
C VAL A 4 0.15 21.88 -27.64
N GLY A 5 -1.10 21.43 -27.57
CA GLY A 5 -1.44 20.00 -27.55
C GLY A 5 -1.12 19.34 -28.89
N GLU A 6 -1.58 19.93 -29.99
CA GLU A 6 -1.31 19.43 -31.35
C GLU A 6 0.20 19.42 -31.64
N TYR A 7 0.94 20.44 -31.24
CA TYR A 7 2.40 20.49 -31.43
C TYR A 7 3.14 19.36 -30.68
N LEU A 8 2.71 19.04 -29.45
CA LEU A 8 3.28 17.95 -28.66
C LEU A 8 2.97 16.58 -29.27
N GLU A 9 1.76 16.41 -29.80
CA GLU A 9 1.34 15.20 -30.50
C GLU A 9 2.15 14.98 -31.78
N ASP A 10 2.34 16.02 -32.58
CA ASP A 10 3.19 16.02 -33.78
C ASP A 10 4.64 15.60 -33.46
N ILE A 11 5.19 16.07 -32.33
CA ILE A 11 6.53 15.67 -31.88
C ILE A 11 6.56 14.20 -31.48
N ILE A 12 5.57 13.72 -30.73
CA ILE A 12 5.52 12.32 -30.30
C ILE A 12 5.34 11.39 -31.50
N GLU A 13 4.53 11.79 -32.49
CA GLU A 13 4.32 11.04 -33.72
C GLU A 13 5.58 11.03 -34.60
N LYS A 14 6.26 12.17 -34.76
CA LYS A 14 7.56 12.27 -35.45
C LYS A 14 8.69 11.52 -34.75
N CYS A 15 8.65 11.37 -33.43
CA CYS A 15 9.61 10.57 -32.66
C CYS A 15 9.39 9.04 -32.79
N GLY A 16 8.44 8.59 -33.60
CA GLY A 16 8.21 7.17 -33.90
C GLY A 16 6.99 6.56 -33.20
N GLY A 17 6.10 7.39 -32.66
CA GLY A 17 4.86 6.92 -32.02
C GLY A 17 5.13 5.92 -30.89
N PHE A 18 4.34 4.84 -30.83
CA PHE A 18 4.46 3.79 -29.81
C PHE A 18 5.61 2.81 -30.10
N GLY A 19 6.84 3.30 -29.92
CA GLY A 19 8.07 2.51 -30.04
C GLY A 19 8.35 1.61 -28.84
N ARG A 20 9.39 0.76 -28.95
CA ARG A 20 9.82 -0.18 -27.89
C ARG A 20 10.14 0.52 -26.55
N PHE A 21 10.68 1.73 -26.60
CA PHE A 21 11.00 2.51 -25.41
C PHE A 21 9.75 2.91 -24.60
N GLN A 22 8.70 3.39 -25.27
CA GLN A 22 7.44 3.75 -24.60
C GLN A 22 6.78 2.51 -23.96
N PHE A 23 6.83 1.37 -24.65
CA PHE A 23 6.32 0.12 -24.10
C PHE A 23 7.07 -0.33 -22.84
N VAL A 24 8.41 -0.28 -22.84
CA VAL A 24 9.22 -0.61 -21.66
C VAL A 24 8.93 0.37 -20.52
N LEU A 25 8.81 1.67 -20.80
CA LEU A 25 8.49 2.68 -19.80
C LEU A 25 7.11 2.44 -19.16
N VAL A 26 6.10 2.07 -19.96
CA VAL A 26 4.79 1.68 -19.44
C VAL A 26 4.91 0.46 -18.52
N ILE A 27 5.67 -0.57 -18.89
CA ILE A 27 5.88 -1.74 -18.02
C ILE A 27 6.52 -1.33 -16.68
N ILE A 28 7.55 -0.48 -16.71
CA ILE A 28 8.22 0.02 -15.48
C ILE A 28 7.23 0.79 -14.60
N LEU A 29 6.41 1.66 -15.18
CA LEU A 29 5.41 2.43 -14.45
C LEU A 29 4.30 1.53 -13.86
N PHE A 30 3.87 0.50 -14.58
CA PHE A 30 2.94 -0.50 -14.05
C PHE A 30 3.55 -1.33 -12.92
N ALA A 31 4.84 -1.68 -13.02
CA ALA A 31 5.55 -2.39 -11.96
C ALA A 31 5.63 -1.55 -10.68
N ALA A 32 5.99 -0.26 -10.79
CA ALA A 32 5.99 0.69 -9.67
C ALA A 32 4.60 0.82 -9.00
N LYS A 33 3.52 0.65 -9.76
CA LYS A 33 2.14 0.71 -9.26
C LYS A 33 1.79 -0.51 -8.40
N ILE A 34 2.42 -1.66 -8.61
CA ILE A 34 2.18 -2.88 -7.81
C ILE A 34 2.41 -2.60 -6.33
N SER A 35 3.54 -1.99 -6.00
CA SER A 35 3.93 -1.72 -4.61
C SER A 35 2.98 -0.76 -3.91
N VAL A 36 2.43 0.21 -4.65
CA VAL A 36 1.41 1.13 -4.15
C VAL A 36 0.12 0.38 -3.83
N THR A 37 -0.37 -0.46 -4.77
CA THR A 37 -1.58 -1.25 -4.53
C THR A 37 -1.42 -2.18 -3.34
N TRP A 38 -0.27 -2.85 -3.21
CA TRP A 38 -0.01 -3.74 -2.08
C TRP A 38 0.06 -2.99 -0.76
N THR A 39 0.76 -1.85 -0.72
CA THR A 39 0.84 -0.99 0.48
C THR A 39 -0.55 -0.48 0.90
N MET A 40 -1.41 -0.14 -0.06
CA MET A 40 -2.81 0.26 0.19
C MET A 40 -3.67 -0.87 0.76
N LEU A 41 -3.54 -2.06 0.18
CA LEU A 41 -4.32 -3.24 0.60
C LEU A 41 -3.75 -3.92 1.84
N MET A 42 -2.55 -3.56 2.28
CA MET A 42 -1.91 -4.24 3.40
C MET A 42 -2.76 -4.26 4.69
N MET A 43 -3.59 -3.24 4.94
CA MET A 43 -4.51 -3.25 6.11
C MET A 43 -5.73 -4.15 5.95
N SER A 44 -6.15 -4.51 4.73
CA SER A 44 -7.27 -5.44 4.59
C SER A 44 -6.89 -6.84 5.10
N PHE A 45 -5.62 -7.22 4.97
CA PHE A 45 -5.08 -8.46 5.56
C PHE A 45 -4.60 -8.24 7.00
N ALA A 46 -3.72 -7.26 7.23
CA ALA A 46 -3.11 -7.05 8.54
C ALA A 46 -4.12 -6.62 9.63
N GLY A 47 -5.24 -6.00 9.22
CA GLY A 47 -6.33 -5.61 10.10
C GLY A 47 -7.45 -6.64 10.22
N ALA A 48 -7.35 -7.79 9.54
CA ALA A 48 -8.29 -8.88 9.72
C ALA A 48 -8.20 -9.42 11.16
N GLU A 49 -9.35 -9.69 11.75
CA GLU A 49 -9.48 -10.28 13.08
C GLU A 49 -9.49 -11.82 12.91
N PRO A 50 -8.40 -12.52 13.25
CA PRO A 50 -8.43 -13.97 13.32
C PRO A 50 -9.29 -14.41 14.51
N ASP A 51 -9.77 -15.65 14.47
CA ASP A 51 -10.49 -16.24 15.59
C ASP A 51 -9.64 -16.21 16.86
N TRP A 52 -10.24 -15.78 17.98
CA TRP A 52 -9.54 -15.61 19.24
C TRP A 52 -10.38 -16.04 20.44
N TRP A 53 -9.67 -16.43 21.49
CA TRP A 53 -10.23 -16.92 22.74
C TRP A 53 -9.66 -16.17 23.92
N CYS A 54 -10.50 -15.90 24.92
CA CYS A 54 -10.04 -15.45 26.22
C CYS A 54 -9.60 -16.66 27.06
N VAL A 55 -8.36 -16.63 27.56
CA VAL A 55 -7.80 -17.68 28.42
C VAL A 55 -7.91 -17.27 29.88
N GLU A 56 -8.67 -18.04 30.66
CA GLU A 56 -8.86 -17.82 32.09
C GLU A 56 -7.62 -18.24 32.90
N LYS A 57 -7.42 -17.62 34.08
CA LYS A 57 -6.22 -17.84 34.92
C LYS A 57 -6.10 -19.28 35.45
N ASP A 58 -7.24 -19.95 35.64
CA ASP A 58 -7.30 -21.30 36.25
C ASP A 58 -7.42 -22.44 35.23
N GLY A 59 -7.16 -22.18 33.94
CA GLY A 59 -6.93 -23.22 32.92
C GLY A 59 -8.14 -24.09 32.55
N GLY A 60 -9.35 -23.72 32.97
CA GLY A 60 -10.55 -24.56 32.81
C GLY A 60 -11.37 -24.29 31.54
N ASN A 61 -11.63 -23.03 31.19
CA ASN A 61 -12.59 -22.67 30.14
C ASN A 61 -12.06 -21.54 29.25
N GLU A 62 -12.19 -21.71 27.93
CA GLU A 62 -11.89 -20.68 26.92
C GLU A 62 -13.21 -20.05 26.43
N THR A 63 -13.35 -18.72 26.48
CA THR A 63 -14.52 -18.04 25.88
C THR A 63 -14.18 -17.56 24.48
N PHE A 64 -14.98 -17.96 23.50
CA PHE A 64 -14.79 -17.60 22.09
C PHE A 64 -15.29 -16.17 21.82
N ASN A 65 -14.45 -15.33 21.20
CA ASN A 65 -14.77 -13.97 20.76
C ASN A 65 -15.50 -13.12 21.83
N SER A 66 -15.12 -13.29 23.10
CA SER A 66 -15.71 -12.56 24.24
C SER A 66 -14.67 -11.70 24.94
N CYS A 67 -14.99 -10.42 25.09
CA CYS A 67 -14.14 -9.45 25.79
C CYS A 67 -14.17 -9.61 27.32
N THR A 68 -15.16 -10.35 27.82
CA THR A 68 -15.35 -10.68 29.23
C THR A 68 -15.03 -12.15 29.50
N SER A 69 -14.41 -12.39 30.66
CA SER A 69 -14.27 -13.74 31.24
C SER A 69 -15.62 -14.20 31.79
N MET A 70 -15.72 -15.48 32.17
CA MET A 70 -16.93 -16.03 32.81
C MET A 70 -17.31 -15.28 34.11
N ASP A 71 -16.32 -14.75 34.84
CA ASP A 71 -16.51 -13.93 36.03
C ASP A 71 -16.95 -12.47 35.76
N ASN A 72 -17.32 -12.15 34.50
CA ASN A 72 -17.73 -10.82 34.06
C ASN A 72 -16.64 -9.72 34.21
N SER A 73 -15.38 -10.15 34.42
CA SER A 73 -14.20 -9.29 34.42
C SER A 73 -13.60 -9.15 33.02
N THR A 74 -12.80 -8.11 32.78
CA THR A 74 -12.08 -7.93 31.51
C THR A 74 -11.06 -9.04 31.29
N CYS A 75 -11.01 -9.57 30.06
CA CYS A 75 -10.05 -10.61 29.69
C CYS A 75 -8.61 -10.08 29.75
N GLN A 76 -7.71 -10.79 30.45
CA GLN A 76 -6.30 -10.38 30.57
C GLN A 76 -5.36 -11.11 29.60
N ARG A 77 -5.78 -12.26 29.04
CA ARG A 77 -4.95 -13.08 28.15
C ARG A 77 -5.77 -13.55 26.95
N PHE A 78 -5.33 -13.15 25.77
CA PHE A 78 -5.93 -13.56 24.51
C PHE A 78 -5.06 -14.63 23.86
N ARG A 79 -5.71 -15.66 23.31
CA ARG A 79 -5.10 -16.67 22.46
C ARG A 79 -5.71 -16.52 21.07
N PHE A 80 -4.87 -16.30 20.07
CA PHE A 80 -5.31 -16.21 18.67
C PHE A 80 -5.06 -17.52 17.96
N ASP A 81 -5.86 -17.81 16.94
CA ASP A 81 -5.58 -18.91 16.03
C ASP A 81 -4.21 -18.71 15.36
N THR A 82 -3.44 -19.79 15.26
CA THR A 82 -2.07 -19.77 14.73
C THR A 82 -2.06 -19.83 13.20
N SER A 83 -3.22 -19.99 12.56
CA SER A 83 -3.36 -20.03 11.10
C SER A 83 -3.01 -18.72 10.39
N MET A 84 -3.18 -17.57 11.06
CA MET A 84 -2.88 -16.25 10.50
C MET A 84 -2.25 -15.33 11.54
N SER A 85 -1.04 -14.82 11.26
CA SER A 85 -0.44 -13.73 12.02
C SER A 85 -0.84 -12.40 11.41
N THR A 86 -1.52 -11.56 12.19
CA THR A 86 -1.95 -10.22 11.78
C THR A 86 -1.41 -9.18 12.75
N VAL A 87 -1.43 -7.91 12.33
CA VAL A 87 -1.06 -6.78 13.20
C VAL A 87 -1.97 -6.72 14.43
N LEU A 88 -3.22 -7.12 14.27
CA LEU A 88 -4.20 -7.19 15.34
C LEU A 88 -3.82 -8.25 16.38
N SER A 89 -3.43 -9.45 15.95
CA SER A 89 -3.05 -10.53 16.87
C SER A 89 -1.70 -10.30 17.55
N GLU A 90 -0.74 -9.64 16.89
CA GLU A 90 0.57 -9.31 17.47
C GLU A 90 0.45 -8.34 18.66
N TRP A 91 -0.40 -7.30 18.53
CA TRP A 91 -0.54 -6.26 19.56
C TRP A 91 -1.83 -6.37 20.38
N ASN A 92 -2.54 -7.51 20.31
CA ASN A 92 -3.80 -7.76 21.03
C ASN A 92 -4.84 -6.63 20.85
N LEU A 93 -5.02 -6.15 19.62
CA LEU A 93 -5.90 -5.02 19.30
C LEU A 93 -7.38 -5.44 19.19
N VAL A 94 -7.88 -6.18 20.18
CA VAL A 94 -9.27 -6.66 20.28
C VAL A 94 -10.10 -5.79 21.22
N CYS A 95 -11.42 -5.96 21.20
CA CYS A 95 -12.36 -5.29 22.11
C CYS A 95 -12.28 -3.76 22.04
N ASP A 96 -11.96 -3.08 23.15
CA ASP A 96 -11.86 -1.62 23.24
C ASP A 96 -10.80 -1.04 22.29
N GLN A 97 -9.79 -1.84 21.93
CA GLN A 97 -8.70 -1.41 21.06
C GLN A 97 -8.94 -1.71 19.57
N LYS A 98 -10.08 -2.30 19.20
CA LYS A 98 -10.43 -2.59 17.80
C LYS A 98 -10.45 -1.35 16.90
N SER A 99 -10.79 -0.20 17.48
CA SER A 99 -10.80 1.08 16.76
C SER A 99 -9.42 1.48 16.23
N ILE A 100 -8.33 1.04 16.89
CA ILE A 100 -6.95 1.40 16.53
C ILE A 100 -6.63 0.92 15.10
N THR A 101 -7.03 -0.28 14.71
CA THR A 101 -6.81 -0.81 13.35
C THR A 101 -7.43 0.08 12.27
N SER A 102 -8.67 0.55 12.51
CA SER A 102 -9.36 1.50 11.64
C SER A 102 -8.70 2.89 11.65
N SER A 103 -8.21 3.33 12.81
CA SER A 103 -7.45 4.57 12.94
C SER A 103 -6.16 4.53 12.12
N ILE A 104 -5.41 3.41 12.12
CA ILE A 104 -4.17 3.31 11.34
C ILE A 104 -4.48 3.40 9.82
N THR A 105 -5.56 2.77 9.37
CA THR A 105 -6.00 2.91 7.97
C THR A 105 -6.36 4.36 7.64
N THR A 106 -7.06 5.04 8.54
CA THR A 106 -7.39 6.47 8.39
C THR A 106 -6.13 7.34 8.35
N ILE A 107 -5.15 7.07 9.20
CA ILE A 107 -3.85 7.75 9.21
C ILE A 107 -3.14 7.57 7.86
N GLN A 108 -3.12 6.35 7.32
CA GLN A 108 -2.55 6.08 6.00
C GLN A 108 -3.26 6.92 4.92
N MET A 109 -4.59 6.97 4.91
CA MET A 109 -5.36 7.78 3.95
C MET A 109 -5.13 9.28 4.13
N GLY A 110 -4.97 9.76 5.36
CA GLY A 110 -4.54 11.12 5.65
C GLY A 110 -3.17 11.43 5.04
N GLY A 111 -2.23 10.49 5.13
CA GLY A 111 -0.94 10.59 4.43
C GLY A 111 -1.10 10.70 2.92
N VAL A 112 -1.96 9.87 2.32
CA VAL A 112 -2.25 9.90 0.87
C VAL A 112 -2.78 11.25 0.42
N LEU A 113 -3.69 11.84 1.19
CA LEU A 113 -4.22 13.18 0.94
C LEU A 113 -3.09 14.22 0.94
N VAL A 114 -2.23 14.20 1.97
CA VAL A 114 -1.08 15.11 2.07
C VAL A 114 -0.13 14.91 0.89
N GLY A 115 0.18 13.67 0.52
CA GLY A 115 1.02 13.34 -0.63
C GLY A 115 0.47 13.92 -1.94
N GLY A 116 -0.85 13.81 -2.16
CA GLY A 116 -1.52 14.38 -3.32
C GLY A 116 -1.52 15.91 -3.39
N LEU A 117 -1.40 16.61 -2.24
CA LEU A 117 -1.27 18.07 -2.22
C LEU A 117 0.17 18.53 -2.47
N VAL A 118 1.14 17.80 -1.92
CA VAL A 118 2.58 18.16 -1.99
C VAL A 118 3.19 17.79 -3.35
N VAL A 119 2.61 16.81 -4.05
CA VAL A 119 3.14 16.29 -5.32
C VAL A 119 3.33 17.32 -6.40
N GLY A 120 2.43 18.31 -6.53
CA GLY A 120 2.51 19.32 -7.58
C GLY A 120 3.81 20.12 -7.46
N GLN A 121 4.08 20.62 -6.26
CA GLN A 121 5.31 21.34 -5.96
C GLN A 121 6.54 20.45 -6.16
N MET A 122 6.54 19.23 -5.62
CA MET A 122 7.69 18.32 -5.77
C MET A 122 7.98 17.97 -7.22
N ALA A 123 6.95 17.67 -8.01
CA ALA A 123 7.09 17.31 -9.41
C ALA A 123 7.59 18.48 -10.27
N ASP A 124 7.21 19.71 -9.94
CA ASP A 124 7.64 20.91 -10.64
C ASP A 124 9.09 21.31 -10.29
N PHE A 125 9.51 21.13 -9.03
CA PHE A 125 10.88 21.48 -8.59
C PHE A 125 11.93 20.43 -8.92
N LEU A 126 11.65 19.16 -8.60
CA LEU A 126 12.62 18.07 -8.77
C LEU A 126 12.52 17.43 -10.15
N GLY A 127 11.36 17.56 -10.81
CA GLY A 127 10.99 16.77 -11.97
C GLY A 127 10.34 15.45 -11.57
N ARG A 128 9.59 14.88 -12.51
CA ARG A 128 8.73 13.71 -12.28
C ARG A 128 9.49 12.42 -12.02
N LYS A 129 10.55 12.17 -12.79
CA LYS A 129 11.40 11.00 -12.66
C LYS A 129 12.00 10.87 -11.25
N PRO A 130 12.80 11.83 -10.75
CA PRO A 130 13.38 11.71 -9.41
C PRO A 130 12.31 11.71 -8.31
N THR A 131 11.20 12.43 -8.48
CA THR A 131 10.07 12.39 -7.52
C THR A 131 9.49 10.97 -7.39
N LEU A 132 9.32 10.25 -8.50
CA LEU A 132 8.84 8.86 -8.49
C LEU A 132 9.84 7.95 -7.77
N PHE A 133 11.13 7.99 -8.15
CA PHE A 133 12.16 7.14 -7.56
C PHE A 133 12.36 7.40 -6.06
N PHE A 134 12.34 8.65 -5.64
CA PHE A 134 12.41 9.03 -4.23
C PHE A 134 11.22 8.46 -3.44
N SER A 135 10.02 8.55 -4.00
CA SER A 135 8.81 8.04 -3.34
C SER A 135 8.79 6.51 -3.26
N LEU A 136 9.29 5.82 -4.30
CA LEU A 136 9.45 4.36 -4.30
C LEU A 136 10.48 3.90 -3.25
N PHE A 137 11.61 4.59 -3.18
CA PHE A 137 12.61 4.36 -2.14
C PHE A 137 12.01 4.55 -0.74
N LEU A 138 11.24 5.63 -0.54
CA LEU A 138 10.60 5.90 0.74
C LEU A 138 9.57 4.82 1.13
N ILE A 139 8.78 4.31 0.17
CA ILE A 139 7.90 3.15 0.38
C ILE A 139 8.70 1.91 0.77
N SER A 140 9.77 1.59 0.04
CA SER A 140 10.56 0.39 0.31
C SER A 140 11.19 0.44 1.70
N ALA A 141 11.83 1.56 2.04
CA ALA A 141 12.42 1.79 3.36
C ALA A 141 11.38 1.74 4.49
N ALA A 142 10.22 2.37 4.30
CA ALA A 142 9.15 2.35 5.29
C ALA A 142 8.52 0.97 5.49
N ASN A 143 8.43 0.14 4.44
CA ASN A 143 7.98 -1.25 4.55
C ASN A 143 9.00 -2.13 5.31
N ILE A 144 10.30 -1.94 5.06
CA ILE A 144 11.36 -2.63 5.83
C ILE A 144 11.34 -2.19 7.29
N ALA A 145 11.13 -0.90 7.55
CA ALA A 145 10.95 -0.39 8.91
C ALA A 145 9.68 -0.94 9.59
N ALA A 146 8.61 -1.16 8.83
CA ALA A 146 7.37 -1.75 9.33
C ALA A 146 7.55 -3.25 9.68
N TYR A 147 8.43 -3.96 8.99
CA TYR A 147 8.78 -5.34 9.35
C TYR A 147 9.40 -5.44 10.76
N VAL A 148 10.25 -4.48 11.14
CA VAL A 148 10.92 -4.44 12.45
C VAL A 148 10.14 -3.68 13.52
N SER A 149 8.90 -3.24 13.24
CA SER A 149 8.14 -2.42 14.18
C SER A 149 7.78 -3.20 15.44
N VAL A 150 8.04 -2.61 16.61
CA VAL A 150 7.76 -3.22 17.93
C VAL A 150 6.46 -2.74 18.55
N SER A 151 5.91 -1.61 18.09
CA SER A 151 4.68 -1.00 18.62
C SER A 151 3.74 -0.54 17.51
N TRP A 152 2.44 -0.54 17.82
CA TRP A 152 1.40 -0.08 16.91
C TRP A 152 1.53 1.42 16.58
N GLU A 153 2.07 2.24 17.50
CA GLU A 153 2.33 3.66 17.27
C GLU A 153 3.42 3.88 16.22
N MET A 154 4.55 3.17 16.36
CA MET A 154 5.64 3.21 15.38
C MET A 154 5.12 2.78 14.01
N PHE A 155 4.32 1.72 13.97
CA PHE A 155 3.69 1.25 12.76
C PHE A 155 2.73 2.28 12.14
N ALA A 156 1.93 2.99 12.96
CA ALA A 156 1.03 4.03 12.49
C ALA A 156 1.77 5.21 11.83
N VAL A 157 2.89 5.64 12.43
CA VAL A 157 3.74 6.69 11.85
C VAL A 157 4.35 6.23 10.52
N LEU A 158 4.86 5.01 10.45
CA LEU A 158 5.39 4.45 9.20
C LEU A 158 4.30 4.36 8.12
N ARG A 159 3.06 4.04 8.49
CA ARG A 159 1.90 4.00 7.60
C ARG A 159 1.51 5.38 7.09
N PHE A 160 1.65 6.42 7.89
CA PHE A 160 1.49 7.80 7.43
C PHE A 160 2.51 8.16 6.34
N VAL A 161 3.79 7.83 6.56
CA VAL A 161 4.89 8.08 5.59
C VAL A 161 4.68 7.29 4.29
N MET A 162 4.29 6.02 4.40
CA MET A 162 3.89 5.20 3.24
C MET A 162 2.71 5.83 2.51
N GLY A 163 1.71 6.34 3.24
CA GLY A 163 0.55 7.04 2.69
C GLY A 163 0.95 8.25 1.83
N ILE A 164 1.81 9.13 2.35
CA ILE A 164 2.35 10.29 1.61
C ILE A 164 2.98 9.82 0.29
N SER A 165 3.85 8.82 0.38
CA SER A 165 4.56 8.29 -0.78
C SER A 165 3.60 7.68 -1.82
N CYS A 166 2.57 6.95 -1.39
CA CYS A 166 1.51 6.45 -2.26
C CYS A 166 0.75 7.57 -2.97
N GLY A 167 0.40 8.64 -2.25
CA GLY A 167 -0.28 9.82 -2.83
C GLY A 167 0.54 10.50 -3.92
N VAL A 168 1.85 10.66 -3.68
CA VAL A 168 2.80 11.21 -4.66
C VAL A 168 2.92 10.29 -5.88
N ILE A 169 3.08 8.98 -5.68
CA ILE A 169 3.22 8.04 -6.81
C ILE A 169 1.95 7.97 -7.65
N LEU A 170 0.76 7.89 -7.03
CA LEU A 170 -0.52 7.79 -7.75
C LEU A 170 -0.75 8.98 -8.70
N THR A 171 -0.35 10.17 -8.27
CA THR A 171 -0.49 11.40 -9.06
C THR A 171 0.59 11.52 -10.12
N VAL A 172 1.88 11.37 -9.78
CA VAL A 172 2.99 11.45 -10.77
C VAL A 172 2.86 10.38 -11.85
N TYR A 173 2.50 9.14 -11.49
CA TYR A 173 2.35 8.02 -12.42
C TYR A 173 1.38 8.34 -13.56
N LEU A 174 0.21 8.90 -13.23
CA LEU A 174 -0.83 9.19 -14.22
C LEU A 174 -0.32 10.23 -15.21
N VAL A 175 0.21 11.35 -14.71
CA VAL A 175 0.65 12.44 -15.59
C VAL A 175 1.87 12.02 -16.41
N TRP A 176 2.79 11.26 -15.84
CA TRP A 176 3.94 10.72 -16.58
C TRP A 176 3.50 9.76 -17.68
N THR A 177 2.51 8.90 -17.43
CA THR A 177 1.94 8.01 -18.45
C THR A 177 1.30 8.80 -19.60
N TYR A 178 0.59 9.90 -19.30
CA TYR A 178 -0.05 10.74 -20.32
C TYR A 178 0.95 11.49 -21.21
N GLU A 179 2.08 11.96 -20.66
CA GLU A 179 3.09 12.70 -21.43
C GLU A 179 3.80 11.86 -22.48
N PHE A 180 3.99 10.57 -22.21
CA PHE A 180 4.75 9.68 -23.10
C PHE A 180 3.87 8.86 -24.05
N LEU A 181 2.54 8.96 -23.94
CA LEU A 181 1.60 8.25 -24.80
C LEU A 181 0.88 9.19 -25.76
N THR A 182 0.71 8.75 -27.00
CA THR A 182 -0.18 9.38 -27.98
C THR A 182 -1.65 9.22 -27.57
N VAL A 183 -2.49 10.18 -27.96
CA VAL A 183 -3.93 10.26 -27.58
C VAL A 183 -4.68 8.95 -27.82
N SER A 184 -4.44 8.30 -28.96
CA SER A 184 -5.07 7.03 -29.33
C SER A 184 -4.75 5.88 -28.35
N LYS A 185 -3.55 5.87 -27.76
CA LYS A 185 -3.10 4.80 -26.85
C LYS A 185 -3.37 5.09 -25.38
N ARG A 186 -3.54 6.37 -25.01
CA ARG A 186 -3.87 6.78 -23.63
C ARG A 186 -5.10 6.04 -23.08
N ALA A 187 -6.18 5.97 -23.87
CA ALA A 187 -7.41 5.30 -23.46
C ALA A 187 -7.22 3.78 -23.23
N ILE A 188 -6.40 3.13 -24.05
CA ILE A 188 -6.12 1.69 -23.93
C ILE A 188 -5.32 1.41 -22.65
N VAL A 189 -4.27 2.19 -22.39
CA VAL A 189 -3.40 1.97 -21.22
C VAL A 189 -4.15 2.26 -19.91
N VAL A 190 -4.96 3.32 -19.87
CA VAL A 190 -5.78 3.66 -18.69
C VAL A 190 -6.94 2.68 -18.51
N GLY A 191 -7.48 2.13 -19.60
CA GLY A 191 -8.56 1.14 -19.57
C GLY A 191 -8.17 -0.21 -18.98
N VAL A 192 -6.86 -0.51 -18.83
CA VAL A 192 -6.41 -1.74 -18.16
C VAL A 192 -6.73 -1.66 -16.65
N PRO A 193 -7.52 -2.58 -16.10
CA PRO A 193 -7.90 -2.60 -14.68
C PRO A 193 -6.75 -3.09 -13.79
N SER A 194 -5.63 -2.37 -13.83
CA SER A 194 -4.38 -2.67 -13.13
C SER A 194 -4.57 -2.80 -11.62
N TRP A 195 -5.41 -1.95 -11.01
CA TRP A 195 -5.69 -2.02 -9.58
C TRP A 195 -6.27 -3.38 -9.18
N THR A 196 -7.29 -3.85 -9.90
CA THR A 196 -7.95 -5.12 -9.64
C THR A 196 -7.01 -6.30 -9.87
N LEU A 197 -6.20 -6.24 -10.94
CA LEU A 197 -5.20 -7.27 -11.22
C LEU A 197 -4.18 -7.39 -10.09
N PHE A 198 -3.61 -6.26 -9.65
CA PHE A 198 -2.61 -6.25 -8.58
C PHE A 198 -3.20 -6.58 -7.21
N ALA A 199 -4.47 -6.24 -6.97
CA ALA A 199 -5.21 -6.66 -5.79
C ALA A 199 -5.41 -8.17 -5.74
N ALA A 200 -5.74 -8.80 -6.87
CA ALA A 200 -5.87 -10.26 -6.95
C ALA A 200 -4.53 -10.96 -6.69
N ILE A 201 -3.42 -10.42 -7.23
CA ILE A 201 -2.08 -10.94 -6.95
C ILE A 201 -1.73 -10.76 -5.46
N PHE A 202 -2.05 -9.60 -4.87
CA PHE A 202 -1.84 -9.37 -3.44
C PHE A 202 -2.59 -10.39 -2.59
N ALA A 203 -3.87 -10.66 -2.89
CA ALA A 203 -4.67 -11.65 -2.18
C ALA A 203 -4.07 -13.07 -2.28
N LEU A 204 -3.56 -13.45 -3.45
CA LEU A 204 -2.86 -14.74 -3.63
C LEU A 204 -1.58 -14.81 -2.78
N VAL A 205 -0.78 -13.75 -2.77
CA VAL A 205 0.46 -13.70 -1.98
C VAL A 205 0.17 -13.70 -0.48
N ALA A 206 -0.88 -12.99 -0.04
CA ALA A 206 -1.33 -12.99 1.34
C ALA A 206 -1.80 -14.37 1.80
N TRP A 207 -2.51 -15.09 0.93
CA TRP A 207 -2.91 -16.48 1.18
C TRP A 207 -1.72 -17.45 1.26
N LEU A 208 -0.62 -17.19 0.55
CA LEU A 208 0.57 -18.05 0.62
C LEU A 208 1.42 -17.78 1.87
N LEU A 209 1.60 -16.50 2.22
CA LEU A 209 2.58 -16.10 3.24
C LEU A 209 2.05 -16.18 4.67
N HIS A 210 0.74 -16.10 4.90
CA HIS A 210 0.03 -16.16 6.20
C HIS A 210 0.49 -15.18 7.31
N ASP A 211 1.66 -14.57 7.19
CA ASP A 211 2.22 -13.58 8.11
C ASP A 211 2.30 -12.19 7.45
N TRP A 212 1.78 -11.20 8.17
CA TRP A 212 1.82 -9.81 7.77
C TRP A 212 3.26 -9.25 7.62
N LYS A 213 4.23 -9.77 8.37
CA LYS A 213 5.64 -9.34 8.30
C LYS A 213 6.28 -9.69 6.95
N TYR A 214 6.08 -10.91 6.45
CA TYR A 214 6.61 -11.32 5.14
C TYR A 214 5.94 -10.57 3.98
N LEU A 215 4.66 -10.19 4.14
CA LEU A 215 3.97 -9.35 3.16
C LEU A 215 4.57 -7.94 3.06
N HIS A 216 5.03 -7.35 4.16
CA HIS A 216 5.77 -6.07 4.12
C HIS A 216 7.10 -6.22 3.38
N LEU A 217 7.84 -7.32 3.59
CA LEU A 217 9.08 -7.59 2.85
C LEU A 217 8.81 -7.81 1.35
N ALA A 218 7.78 -8.57 1.00
CA ALA A 218 7.40 -8.79 -0.39
C ALA A 218 7.02 -7.46 -1.08
N THR A 219 6.34 -6.57 -0.36
CA THR A 219 6.00 -5.21 -0.82
C THR A 219 7.24 -4.32 -0.94
N ALA A 220 8.21 -4.44 -0.04
CA ALA A 220 9.46 -3.69 -0.12
C ALA A 220 10.30 -4.10 -1.33
N ILE A 221 10.32 -5.40 -1.66
CA ILE A 221 11.02 -5.94 -2.84
C ILE A 221 10.37 -5.45 -4.12
N SER A 222 9.04 -5.45 -4.22
CA SER A 222 8.35 -4.93 -5.41
C SER A 222 8.58 -3.42 -5.59
N ALA A 223 8.75 -2.68 -4.48
CA ALA A 223 9.08 -1.24 -4.48
C ALA A 223 10.56 -0.93 -4.76
N ALA A 224 11.46 -1.91 -4.72
CA ALA A 224 12.88 -1.67 -4.89
C ALA A 224 13.14 -1.06 -6.27
N PRO A 225 13.86 0.08 -6.37
CA PRO A 225 14.17 0.72 -7.65
C PRO A 225 15.27 -0.07 -8.36
N LEU A 226 14.91 -1.21 -8.96
CA LEU A 226 15.80 -2.08 -9.72
C LEU A 226 15.81 -1.75 -11.23
N TYR A 227 15.43 -0.53 -11.60
CA TYR A 227 15.22 -0.11 -13.00
C TYR A 227 15.73 1.30 -13.29
#